data_AF-A0A8K0RJS5-F1
#
_entry.id   AF-A0A8K0RJS5-F1
#
_cell.length_a   1.000
_cell.length_b   1.000
_cell.length_c   1.000
_cell.angle_alpha   90.00
_cell.angle_beta   90.00
_cell.angle_gamma   90.00
#
_symmetry.space_group_name_H-M   'P 1'
#
loop_
_entity.id
_entity.type
_entity.pdbx_description
1 polymer ?
#
loop_
_entity_poly.entity_id
_entity_poly.type
_entity_poly.pdbx_seq_one_letter_code
_entity_poly.pdbx_strand_id
1 'polypeptide(L)'
;HVRRVQTQTVWLTATLPPVYQELFLEHNKLVRPHIVRESTNRPNIQYSIRREQGLGNLCEWAAHLVQTYWAQSELIDSRRDRIIIYCPTKALVTELADMLACPSYTSDSGTEEEKLAIIEQWLTAADLPIIVATSALVPGFDYAHIRLVLHVDAPSLLTDFSQESGRAGRDGEIAESIVLLSAAWQPQLGLRLGPDKELMQLYLMQEHCSRGILSQFLDARSDWRWCMEEDQLCGVCPIPHTERRPPTLEFRLPPPPPENASHDGDDNDGGAGTGPIASEIITFTGPTEVLRQAKVCDEELGRYEKDLETMRGCCLYCRVEGRPFEHTVTACARRFDWIRAKTKALQDCKNRGRDWMDRFAVCWTCFQPQEICRSADPEYEGDSSCQFRDMVIPLSYGAFSRPGRTRWFLKHFNQSFKTCHEYMLWLGNSASLCGSRCANANCVAALLLAEFKQERVYNWDNSGGIKNKGNMRERWSRVISSPVKPGIKKE
;
A
#
# COMPACT_ATOMS: atom_id res chain seq x y z
N HIS A 1 -6.76 19.29 -18.42
CA HIS A 1 -6.45 20.57 -17.74
C HIS A 1 -7.71 21.20 -17.22
N VAL A 2 -7.83 21.32 -15.89
CA VAL A 2 -9.01 21.84 -15.16
C VAL A 2 -9.45 23.22 -15.67
N ARG A 3 -8.53 24.03 -16.23
CA ARG A 3 -8.82 25.32 -16.89
C ARG A 3 -9.76 25.28 -18.11
N ARG A 4 -10.02 24.11 -18.71
CA ARG A 4 -11.02 23.99 -19.78
C ARG A 4 -12.45 23.96 -19.23
N VAL A 5 -12.60 23.76 -17.93
CA VAL A 5 -13.88 23.80 -17.24
C VAL A 5 -14.14 25.25 -16.86
N GLN A 6 -15.12 25.89 -17.50
CA GLN A 6 -15.52 27.28 -17.24
C GLN A 6 -16.32 27.45 -15.93
N THR A 7 -16.30 26.44 -15.06
CA THR A 7 -17.04 26.40 -13.81
C THR A 7 -16.08 26.58 -12.65
N GLN A 8 -16.51 27.28 -11.61
CA GLN A 8 -15.77 27.35 -10.36
C GLN A 8 -15.56 25.94 -9.79
N THR A 9 -14.31 25.60 -9.47
CA THR A 9 -13.98 24.32 -8.82
C THR A 9 -13.61 24.57 -7.38
N VAL A 10 -14.24 23.84 -6.46
CA VAL A 10 -13.87 23.81 -5.04
C VAL A 10 -13.09 22.52 -4.77
N TRP A 11 -11.93 22.64 -4.13
CA TRP A 11 -11.08 21.52 -3.76
C TRP A 11 -11.06 21.40 -2.24
N LEU A 12 -11.41 20.23 -1.73
CA LEU A 12 -11.50 19.97 -0.30
C LEU A 12 -10.42 18.95 0.09
N THR A 13 -9.73 19.23 1.19
CA THR A 13 -8.75 18.33 1.79
C THR A 13 -8.80 18.53 3.30
N ALA A 14 -8.78 17.43 4.06
CA ALA A 14 -8.82 17.48 5.51
C ALA A 14 -7.43 17.77 6.10
N THR A 15 -6.37 17.23 5.51
CA THR A 15 -5.01 17.26 6.07
C THR A 15 -3.98 17.50 4.97
N LEU A 16 -3.96 18.72 4.42
CA LEU A 16 -2.87 19.16 3.55
C LEU A 16 -1.91 20.06 4.34
N PRO A 17 -0.80 19.54 4.88
CA PRO A 17 0.26 20.34 5.49
C PRO A 17 0.69 21.54 4.62
N PRO A 18 0.97 22.72 5.19
CA PRO A 18 1.46 23.86 4.41
C PRO A 18 2.73 23.57 3.61
N VAL A 19 3.62 22.70 4.11
CA VAL A 19 4.84 22.26 3.41
C VAL A 19 4.54 21.53 2.10
N TYR A 20 3.37 20.90 1.99
CA TYR A 20 2.92 20.20 0.79
C TYR A 20 2.00 21.02 -0.11
N GLN A 21 1.65 22.24 0.30
CA GLN A 21 0.70 23.07 -0.42
C GLN A 21 1.21 23.42 -1.83
N GLU A 22 2.44 23.91 -1.96
CA GLU A 22 2.99 24.29 -3.26
C GLU A 22 3.04 23.09 -4.21
N LEU A 23 3.54 21.96 -3.73
CA LEU A 23 3.55 20.69 -4.45
C LEU A 23 2.14 20.29 -4.93
N PHE A 24 1.13 20.43 -4.07
CA PHE A 24 -0.27 20.14 -4.41
C PHE A 24 -0.80 21.07 -5.51
N LEU A 25 -0.54 22.37 -5.40
CA LEU A 25 -0.95 23.37 -6.39
C LEU A 25 -0.33 23.09 -7.76
N GLU A 26 0.98 22.79 -7.78
CA GLU A 26 1.72 22.47 -9.00
C GLU A 26 1.26 21.17 -9.67
N HIS A 27 1.01 20.12 -8.88
CA HIS A 27 0.51 18.84 -9.38
C HIS A 27 -0.87 18.99 -10.01
N ASN A 28 -1.76 19.74 -9.36
CA ASN A 28 -3.13 19.94 -9.82
C ASN A 28 -3.29 21.10 -10.81
N LYS A 29 -2.19 21.76 -11.18
CA LYS A 29 -2.15 22.91 -12.10
C LYS A 29 -3.11 24.03 -11.67
N LEU A 30 -3.24 24.19 -10.35
CA LEU A 30 -4.03 25.24 -9.74
C LEU A 30 -3.23 26.53 -9.80
N VAL A 31 -3.85 27.60 -10.30
CA VAL A 31 -3.17 28.89 -10.43
C VAL A 31 -3.91 29.93 -9.62
N ARG A 32 -3.22 30.41 -8.58
CA ARG A 32 -3.73 31.40 -7.62
C ARG A 32 -5.10 31.02 -7.05
N PRO A 33 -5.32 29.80 -6.52
CA PRO A 33 -6.58 29.50 -5.86
C PRO A 33 -6.75 30.37 -4.61
N HIS A 34 -8.01 30.65 -4.27
CA HIS A 34 -8.33 31.15 -2.94
C HIS A 34 -8.21 30.00 -1.94
N ILE A 35 -7.36 30.17 -0.93
CA ILE A 35 -7.07 29.13 0.07
C ILE A 35 -7.76 29.53 1.37
N VAL A 36 -8.65 28.65 1.83
CA VAL A 36 -9.28 28.72 3.16
C VAL A 36 -8.70 27.59 3.98
N ARG A 37 -8.09 27.93 5.12
CA ARG A 37 -7.53 26.96 6.07
C ARG A 37 -8.01 27.33 7.47
N GLU A 38 -8.54 26.35 8.17
CA GLU A 38 -8.83 26.46 9.59
C GLU A 38 -7.79 25.69 10.41
N SER A 39 -7.71 26.00 11.70
CA SER A 39 -6.85 25.25 12.61
C SER A 39 -7.37 23.83 12.80
N THR A 40 -6.44 22.89 12.83
CA THR A 40 -6.69 21.48 13.12
C THR A 40 -6.78 21.18 14.62
N ASN A 41 -6.65 22.19 15.49
CA ASN A 41 -6.63 22.01 16.94
C ASN A 41 -7.94 21.39 17.47
N ARG A 42 -7.78 20.36 18.31
CA ARG A 42 -8.88 19.72 19.02
C ARG A 42 -8.65 19.90 20.53
N PRO A 43 -9.28 20.92 21.15
CA PRO A 43 -9.02 21.25 22.55
C PRO A 43 -9.45 20.14 23.50
N ASN A 44 -10.46 19.36 23.12
CA ASN A 44 -11.04 18.30 23.94
C ASN A 44 -10.27 16.96 23.91
N ILE A 45 -9.25 16.81 23.06
CA ILE A 45 -8.49 15.55 22.95
C ILE A 45 -7.23 15.61 23.83
N GLN A 46 -7.11 14.71 24.79
CA GLN A 46 -5.86 14.51 25.52
C GLN A 46 -4.93 13.57 24.72
N TYR A 47 -3.76 14.07 24.35
CA TYR A 47 -2.73 13.31 23.64
C TYR A 47 -1.71 12.75 24.63
N SER A 48 -1.43 11.45 24.58
CA SER A 48 -0.38 10.85 25.40
C SER A 48 0.32 9.69 24.70
N ILE A 49 1.53 9.38 25.16
CA ILE A 49 2.28 8.20 24.71
C ILE A 49 2.59 7.35 25.92
N ARG A 50 2.28 6.06 25.80
CA ARG A 50 2.59 5.05 26.79
C ARG A 50 3.60 4.08 26.20
N ARG A 51 4.48 3.54 27.05
CA ARG A 51 5.41 2.49 26.67
C ARG A 51 5.03 1.22 27.40
N GLU A 52 5.10 0.10 26.71
CA GLU A 52 5.11 -1.22 27.31
C GLU A 52 6.13 -1.29 28.46
N GLN A 53 5.73 -1.86 29.59
CA GLN A 53 6.58 -2.03 30.77
C GLN A 53 6.58 -3.52 31.18
N GLY A 54 7.65 -4.01 31.79
CA GLY A 54 7.62 -5.35 32.41
C GLY A 54 7.45 -6.52 31.43
N LEU A 55 6.75 -7.57 31.87
CA LEU A 55 6.53 -8.81 31.12
C LEU A 55 5.22 -8.73 30.33
N GLY A 56 5.26 -9.19 29.08
CA GLY A 56 4.12 -9.27 28.19
C GLY A 56 4.49 -8.85 26.78
N ASN A 57 3.55 -8.93 25.85
CA ASN A 57 3.68 -8.37 24.51
C ASN A 57 2.77 -7.13 24.33
N LEU A 58 2.99 -6.42 23.22
CA LEU A 58 2.27 -5.18 22.91
C LEU A 58 0.75 -5.36 22.84
N CYS A 59 0.26 -6.50 22.35
CA CYS A 59 -1.16 -6.84 22.30
C CYS A 59 -1.75 -7.04 23.70
N GLU A 60 -1.04 -7.75 24.59
CA GLU A 60 -1.47 -7.96 25.98
C GLU A 60 -1.57 -6.62 26.74
N TRP A 61 -0.59 -5.74 26.54
CA TRP A 61 -0.61 -4.39 27.13
C TRP A 61 -1.75 -3.53 26.57
N ALA A 62 -1.99 -3.58 25.26
CA ALA A 62 -3.09 -2.86 24.62
C ALA A 62 -4.44 -3.34 25.16
N ALA A 63 -4.64 -4.66 25.25
CA ALA A 63 -5.86 -5.24 25.78
C ALA A 63 -6.10 -4.84 27.24
N HIS A 64 -5.08 -4.97 28.09
CA HIS A 64 -5.17 -4.55 29.50
C HIS A 64 -5.48 -3.06 29.65
N LEU A 65 -4.85 -2.21 28.85
CA LEU A 65 -5.09 -0.76 28.85
C LEU A 65 -6.55 -0.45 28.54
N VAL A 66 -7.09 -1.02 27.46
CA VAL A 66 -8.46 -0.76 27.02
C VAL A 66 -9.49 -1.34 27.98
N GLN A 67 -9.25 -2.54 28.52
CA GLN A 67 -10.11 -3.13 29.55
C GLN A 67 -10.12 -2.30 30.83
N THR A 68 -8.96 -1.79 31.27
CA THR A 68 -8.87 -0.91 32.44
C THR A 68 -9.57 0.42 32.18
N TYR A 69 -9.39 0.99 30.99
CA TYR A 69 -10.05 2.21 30.55
C TYR A 69 -11.57 2.04 30.58
N TRP A 70 -12.08 0.92 30.06
CA TRP A 70 -13.51 0.63 30.04
C TRP A 70 -14.09 0.30 31.42
N ALA A 71 -13.33 -0.38 32.27
CA ALA A 71 -13.75 -0.72 33.62
C ALA A 71 -13.95 0.50 34.53
N GLN A 72 -13.38 1.65 34.18
CA GLN A 72 -13.60 2.94 34.84
C GLN A 72 -14.95 3.54 34.43
N SER A 73 -16.02 2.82 34.75
CA SER A 73 -17.41 3.06 34.31
C SER A 73 -18.00 4.45 34.63
N GLU A 74 -17.37 5.21 35.52
CA GLU A 74 -17.80 6.58 35.84
C GLU A 74 -17.50 7.58 34.71
N LEU A 75 -16.66 7.21 33.74
CA LEU A 75 -16.20 8.07 32.65
C LEU A 75 -16.83 7.74 31.29
N ILE A 76 -17.54 6.62 31.15
CA ILE A 76 -17.92 6.07 29.85
C ILE A 76 -19.33 5.47 29.87
N ASP A 77 -20.20 5.96 28.98
CA ASP A 77 -21.55 5.42 28.77
C ASP A 77 -21.50 4.26 27.77
N SER A 78 -21.67 3.02 28.25
CA SER A 78 -21.60 1.82 27.40
C SER A 78 -22.56 1.81 26.22
N ARG A 79 -23.69 2.52 26.32
CA ARG A 79 -24.71 2.59 25.27
C ARG A 79 -24.25 3.40 24.07
N ARG A 80 -23.32 4.34 24.28
CA ARG A 80 -22.98 5.38 23.31
C ARG A 80 -21.50 5.45 23.03
N ASP A 81 -20.66 5.36 24.05
CA ASP A 81 -19.26 5.65 23.89
C ASP A 81 -18.51 4.48 23.23
N ARG A 82 -17.56 4.81 22.35
CA ARG A 82 -16.83 3.83 21.53
C ARG A 82 -15.32 4.02 21.61
N ILE A 83 -14.60 2.94 21.32
CA ILE A 83 -13.14 2.86 21.31
C ILE A 83 -12.68 2.31 19.98
N ILE A 84 -11.67 2.96 19.39
CA ILE A 84 -10.99 2.48 18.19
C ILE A 84 -9.56 2.12 18.56
N ILE A 85 -9.11 0.95 18.11
CA ILE A 85 -7.73 0.52 18.23
C ILE A 85 -7.14 0.38 16.83
N TYR A 86 -6.13 1.18 16.49
CA TYR A 86 -5.39 1.10 15.24
C TYR A 86 -4.12 0.26 15.41
N CYS A 87 -3.94 -0.73 14.54
CA CYS A 87 -2.75 -1.56 14.46
C CYS A 87 -2.09 -1.44 13.07
N PRO A 88 -0.75 -1.48 12.96
CA PRO A 88 -0.05 -1.34 11.68
C PRO A 88 -0.16 -2.57 10.78
N THR A 89 -0.50 -3.74 11.34
CA THR A 89 -0.57 -5.00 10.59
C THR A 89 -1.87 -5.76 10.84
N LYS A 90 -2.32 -6.51 9.84
CA LYS A 90 -3.48 -7.40 9.94
C LYS A 90 -3.29 -8.47 11.01
N ALA A 91 -2.05 -8.95 11.20
CA ALA A 91 -1.74 -9.94 12.22
C ALA A 91 -2.01 -9.41 13.63
N LEU A 92 -1.57 -8.18 13.93
CA LEU A 92 -1.86 -7.52 15.20
C LEU A 92 -3.35 -7.23 15.36
N VAL A 93 -4.06 -6.86 14.28
CA VAL A 93 -5.51 -6.70 14.32
C VAL A 93 -6.19 -8.00 14.74
N THR A 94 -5.85 -9.12 14.10
CA THR A 94 -6.43 -10.43 14.42
C THR A 94 -6.13 -10.84 15.85
N GLU A 95 -4.86 -10.78 16.28
CA GLU A 95 -4.45 -11.17 17.63
C GLU A 95 -5.18 -10.36 18.71
N LEU A 96 -5.26 -9.04 18.55
CA LEU A 96 -5.88 -8.18 19.54
C LEU A 96 -7.42 -8.25 19.52
N ALA A 97 -8.01 -8.41 18.34
CA ALA A 97 -9.46 -8.62 18.20
C ALA A 97 -9.90 -9.92 18.87
N ASP A 98 -9.13 -11.00 18.70
CA ASP A 98 -9.38 -12.29 19.36
C ASP A 98 -9.24 -12.16 20.88
N MET A 99 -8.22 -11.46 21.37
CA MET A 99 -7.98 -11.25 22.81
C MET A 99 -9.08 -10.42 23.48
N LEU A 100 -9.60 -9.41 22.78
CA LEU A 100 -10.67 -8.53 23.26
C LEU A 100 -12.07 -9.04 22.91
N ALA A 101 -12.17 -10.17 22.20
CA ALA A 101 -13.41 -10.72 21.65
C ALA A 101 -14.25 -9.65 20.92
N CYS A 102 -13.62 -8.82 20.09
CA CYS A 102 -14.23 -7.66 19.44
C CYS A 102 -14.14 -7.71 17.90
N PRO A 103 -14.96 -6.91 17.18
CA PRO A 103 -14.89 -6.86 15.73
C PRO A 103 -13.53 -6.37 15.22
N SER A 104 -13.10 -6.95 14.10
CA SER A 104 -11.89 -6.52 13.38
C SER A 104 -12.22 -5.89 12.04
N TYR A 105 -11.48 -4.83 11.67
CA TYR A 105 -11.68 -4.09 10.43
C TYR A 105 -10.36 -3.90 9.68
N THR A 106 -10.25 -4.51 8.50
CA THR A 106 -9.06 -4.42 7.64
C THR A 106 -9.47 -4.26 6.18
N SER A 107 -8.49 -4.09 5.29
CA SER A 107 -8.76 -4.10 3.85
C SER A 107 -9.34 -5.43 3.34
N ASP A 108 -9.18 -6.53 4.07
CA ASP A 108 -9.69 -7.87 3.71
C ASP A 108 -11.02 -8.21 4.41
N SER A 109 -11.67 -7.25 5.09
CA SER A 109 -12.93 -7.46 5.80
C SER A 109 -14.16 -7.65 4.90
N GLY A 110 -13.96 -8.14 3.67
CA GLY A 110 -15.04 -8.49 2.75
C GLY A 110 -15.45 -7.38 1.79
N THR A 111 -16.68 -7.47 1.29
CA THR A 111 -17.30 -6.44 0.43
C THR A 111 -17.58 -5.16 1.21
N GLU A 112 -17.95 -4.09 0.52
CA GLU A 112 -18.30 -2.83 1.19
C GLU A 112 -19.53 -2.99 2.10
N GLU A 113 -20.48 -3.86 1.74
CA GLU A 113 -21.63 -4.18 2.58
C GLU A 113 -21.22 -4.92 3.87
N GLU A 114 -20.27 -5.86 3.78
CA GLU A 114 -19.75 -6.59 4.94
C GLU A 114 -18.97 -5.65 5.88
N LYS A 115 -18.18 -4.74 5.32
CA LYS A 115 -17.47 -3.70 6.10
C LYS A 115 -18.44 -2.76 6.81
N LEU A 116 -19.50 -2.33 6.15
CA LEU A 116 -20.54 -1.50 6.77
C LEU A 116 -21.26 -2.25 7.90
N ALA A 117 -21.58 -3.53 7.70
CA ALA A 117 -22.20 -4.35 8.72
C ALA A 117 -21.33 -4.50 9.97
N ILE A 118 -20.00 -4.63 9.83
CA ILE A 118 -19.05 -4.65 10.95
C ILE A 118 -19.11 -3.34 11.74
N ILE A 119 -19.14 -2.20 11.05
CA ILE A 119 -19.23 -0.88 11.69
C ILE A 119 -20.58 -0.74 12.41
N GLU A 120 -21.69 -1.07 11.77
CA GLU A 120 -23.02 -1.00 12.38
C GLU A 120 -23.13 -1.90 13.61
N GLN A 121 -22.60 -3.13 13.55
CA GLN A 121 -22.57 -4.05 14.68
C GLN A 121 -21.79 -3.44 15.86
N TRP A 122 -20.61 -2.88 15.60
CA TRP A 122 -19.82 -2.21 16.64
C TRP A 122 -20.52 -0.97 17.20
N LEU A 123 -21.15 -0.16 16.35
CA LEU A 123 -21.86 1.04 16.78
C LEU A 123 -23.13 0.73 17.59
N THR A 124 -23.74 -0.44 17.43
CA THR A 124 -24.97 -0.83 18.13
C THR A 124 -24.75 -1.77 19.32
N ALA A 125 -23.56 -2.35 19.46
CA ALA A 125 -23.21 -3.23 20.57
C ALA A 125 -23.17 -2.47 21.91
N ALA A 126 -23.96 -2.93 22.89
CA ALA A 126 -23.99 -2.33 24.23
C ALA A 126 -22.81 -2.77 25.11
N ASP A 127 -22.33 -4.00 24.94
CA ASP A 127 -21.34 -4.62 25.83
C ASP A 127 -19.94 -4.70 25.20
N LEU A 128 -19.79 -4.24 23.95
CA LEU A 128 -18.57 -4.40 23.15
C LEU A 128 -18.26 -3.14 22.34
N PRO A 129 -17.81 -2.07 23.01
CA PRO A 129 -17.64 -0.73 22.43
C PRO A 129 -16.35 -0.60 21.62
N ILE A 130 -15.61 -1.69 21.39
CA ILE A 130 -14.25 -1.69 20.86
C ILE A 130 -14.28 -2.21 19.42
N ILE A 131 -13.52 -1.56 18.54
CA ILE A 131 -13.17 -2.10 17.23
C ILE A 131 -11.66 -2.05 17.05
N VAL A 132 -11.07 -3.13 16.54
CA VAL A 132 -9.64 -3.19 16.20
C VAL A 132 -9.50 -3.10 14.69
N ALA A 133 -8.67 -2.20 14.19
CA ALA A 133 -8.58 -1.92 12.77
C ALA A 133 -7.16 -1.60 12.29
N THR A 134 -6.94 -1.71 10.99
CA THR A 134 -5.82 -1.01 10.34
C THR A 134 -6.25 0.39 9.88
N SER A 135 -5.35 1.14 9.26
CA SER A 135 -5.68 2.40 8.55
C SER A 135 -6.71 2.26 7.42
N ALA A 136 -7.21 1.05 7.16
CA ALA A 136 -8.31 0.81 6.22
C ALA A 136 -9.66 1.32 6.75
N LEU A 137 -9.82 1.55 8.06
CA LEU A 137 -11.01 2.13 8.69
C LEU A 137 -11.13 3.63 8.36
N VAL A 138 -11.14 3.96 7.07
CA VAL A 138 -11.02 5.33 6.57
C VAL A 138 -12.20 5.85 5.73
N PRO A 139 -13.04 5.08 5.02
CA PRO A 139 -14.17 5.73 4.31
C PRO A 139 -15.48 5.75 5.11
N GLY A 140 -16.01 6.96 5.37
CA GLY A 140 -17.46 7.22 5.34
C GLY A 140 -18.27 7.21 6.65
N PHE A 141 -17.75 6.67 7.76
CA PHE A 141 -18.49 6.73 9.04
C PHE A 141 -18.06 7.91 9.90
N ASP A 142 -19.05 8.61 10.44
CA ASP A 142 -18.92 9.72 11.38
C ASP A 142 -19.68 9.36 12.66
N TYR A 143 -18.93 9.13 13.74
CA TYR A 143 -19.50 8.82 15.04
C TYR A 143 -18.98 9.79 16.10
N ALA A 144 -19.91 10.48 16.77
CA ALA A 144 -19.58 11.62 17.62
C ALA A 144 -18.87 11.22 18.93
N HIS A 145 -19.18 10.03 19.46
CA HIS A 145 -18.90 9.65 20.84
C HIS A 145 -17.73 8.66 20.99
N ILE A 146 -16.67 8.84 20.20
CA ILE A 146 -15.44 8.05 20.36
C ILE A 146 -14.65 8.64 21.53
N ARG A 147 -14.49 7.89 22.62
CA ARG A 147 -13.79 8.34 23.85
C ARG A 147 -12.30 8.02 23.85
N LEU A 148 -11.92 6.94 23.19
CA LEU A 148 -10.51 6.54 23.09
C LEU A 148 -10.16 6.13 21.66
N VAL A 149 -9.06 6.70 21.16
CA VAL A 149 -8.33 6.20 20.00
C VAL A 149 -6.97 5.72 20.48
N LEU A 150 -6.73 4.42 20.36
CA LEU A 150 -5.46 3.78 20.73
C LEU A 150 -4.70 3.36 19.48
N HIS A 151 -3.48 3.84 19.31
CA HIS A 151 -2.53 3.34 18.32
C HIS A 151 -1.63 2.32 18.98
N VAL A 152 -1.68 1.07 18.51
CA VAL A 152 -0.82 -0.03 18.97
C VAL A 152 0.38 -0.08 18.03
N ASP A 153 1.54 0.26 18.57
CA ASP A 153 2.80 0.54 17.85
C ASP A 153 2.84 1.94 17.21
N ALA A 154 4.04 2.34 16.78
CA ALA A 154 4.32 3.67 16.25
C ALA A 154 3.58 3.94 14.93
N PRO A 155 2.74 5.00 14.86
CA PRO A 155 2.24 5.51 13.58
C PRO A 155 3.40 5.94 12.68
N SER A 156 3.22 5.78 11.37
CA SER A 156 4.29 6.06 10.39
C SER A 156 4.34 7.53 9.95
N LEU A 157 3.17 8.16 9.78
CA LEU A 157 3.00 9.53 9.29
C LEU A 157 2.13 10.32 10.27
N LEU A 158 2.47 11.59 10.47
CA LEU A 158 1.74 12.50 11.34
C LEU A 158 0.38 12.90 10.72
N THR A 159 0.27 12.99 9.38
CA THR A 159 -1.04 13.21 8.74
C THR A 159 -2.03 12.09 9.06
N ASP A 160 -1.59 10.84 8.91
CA ASP A 160 -2.43 9.66 9.11
C ASP A 160 -2.86 9.58 10.58
N PHE A 161 -1.88 9.72 11.49
CA PHE A 161 -2.14 9.80 12.92
C PHE A 161 -3.14 10.91 13.26
N SER A 162 -3.02 12.09 12.67
CA SER A 162 -3.93 13.21 12.94
C SER A 162 -5.36 12.94 12.44
N GLN A 163 -5.52 12.28 11.30
CA GLN A 163 -6.86 11.89 10.81
C GLN A 163 -7.49 10.84 11.73
N GLU A 164 -6.70 9.84 12.12
CA GLU A 164 -7.13 8.72 12.94
C GLU A 164 -7.49 9.16 14.36
N SER A 165 -6.61 9.91 15.01
CA SER A 165 -6.85 10.49 16.35
C SER A 165 -7.98 11.53 16.34
N GLY A 166 -8.13 12.28 15.25
CA GLY A 166 -9.20 13.27 15.07
C GLY A 166 -10.62 12.69 15.02
N ARG A 167 -10.78 11.35 14.99
CA ARG A 167 -12.07 10.69 15.16
C ARG A 167 -12.60 10.79 16.59
N ALA A 168 -11.73 10.98 17.58
CA ALA A 168 -12.12 11.09 18.98
C ALA A 168 -12.93 12.37 19.26
N GLY A 169 -13.90 12.29 20.19
CA GLY A 169 -14.58 13.43 20.79
C GLY A 169 -15.18 14.43 19.81
N ARG A 170 -15.89 13.96 18.77
CA ARG A 170 -16.53 14.85 17.78
C ARG A 170 -17.77 15.56 18.32
N ASP A 171 -18.32 15.07 19.43
CA ASP A 171 -19.30 15.77 20.26
C ASP A 171 -18.72 16.95 21.08
N GLY A 172 -17.39 17.13 21.08
CA GLY A 172 -16.71 18.17 21.85
C GLY A 172 -16.39 17.77 23.30
N GLU A 173 -16.85 16.60 23.75
CA GLU A 173 -16.55 16.07 25.08
C GLU A 173 -15.12 15.53 25.14
N ILE A 174 -14.60 15.37 26.35
CA ILE A 174 -13.24 14.89 26.58
C ILE A 174 -13.06 13.52 25.92
N ALA A 175 -11.93 13.36 25.22
CA ALA A 175 -11.51 12.09 24.64
C ALA A 175 -9.99 11.95 24.72
N GLU A 176 -9.50 10.71 24.66
CA GLU A 176 -8.07 10.40 24.71
C GLU A 176 -7.57 9.85 23.37
N SER A 177 -6.37 10.27 23.00
CA SER A 177 -5.58 9.66 21.93
C SER A 177 -4.26 9.19 22.51
N ILE A 178 -4.09 7.87 22.53
CA ILE A 178 -2.93 7.21 23.14
C ILE A 178 -2.14 6.48 22.06
N VAL A 179 -0.84 6.69 22.02
CA VAL A 179 0.07 5.80 21.28
C VAL A 179 0.75 4.87 22.27
N LEU A 180 0.59 3.56 22.09
CA LEU A 180 1.28 2.54 22.86
C LEU A 180 2.50 2.05 22.07
N LEU A 181 3.69 2.38 22.55
CA LEU A 181 4.96 1.97 21.95
C LEU A 181 5.52 0.73 22.64
N SER A 182 6.16 -0.15 21.86
CA SER A 182 6.98 -1.22 22.43
C SER A 182 8.14 -0.64 23.23
N ALA A 183 8.56 -1.37 24.27
CA ALA A 183 9.73 -1.00 25.07
C ALA A 183 11.02 -0.89 24.23
N ALA A 184 11.09 -1.59 23.09
CA ALA A 184 12.22 -1.59 22.17
C ALA A 184 12.18 -0.44 21.14
N TRP A 185 11.10 0.35 21.10
CA TRP A 185 10.98 1.45 20.13
C TRP A 185 12.08 2.49 20.33
N GLN A 186 12.71 2.89 19.23
CA GLN A 186 13.72 3.94 19.20
C GLN A 186 13.43 4.93 18.07
N PRO A 187 13.70 6.23 18.29
CA PRO A 187 13.54 7.24 17.26
C PRO A 187 14.55 7.02 16.13
N GLN A 188 14.11 7.26 14.89
CA GLN A 188 14.94 7.17 13.68
C GLN A 188 15.84 8.40 13.51
N LEU A 189 16.76 8.62 14.45
CA LEU A 189 17.70 9.75 14.45
C LEU A 189 18.80 9.59 13.40
N GLY A 190 19.25 10.70 12.82
CA GLY A 190 20.37 10.73 11.87
C GLY A 190 20.05 10.15 10.48
N LEU A 191 18.78 9.82 10.20
CA LEU A 191 18.30 9.47 8.87
C LEU A 191 17.68 10.70 8.21
N ARG A 192 17.80 10.81 6.88
CA ARG A 192 17.01 11.78 6.13
C ARG A 192 15.58 11.24 6.00
N LEU A 193 14.65 11.88 6.70
CA LEU A 193 13.22 11.59 6.66
C LEU A 193 12.49 12.69 5.90
N GLY A 194 11.38 12.38 5.23
CA GLY A 194 10.48 13.43 4.76
C GLY A 194 9.81 14.15 5.93
N PRO A 195 9.26 15.35 5.70
CA PRO A 195 8.80 16.22 6.78
C PRO A 195 7.68 15.61 7.61
N ASP A 196 6.78 14.82 7.01
CA ASP A 196 5.70 14.14 7.72
C ASP A 196 6.23 13.10 8.74
N LYS A 197 7.12 12.23 8.27
CA LYS A 197 7.73 11.20 9.10
C LYS A 197 8.67 11.79 10.15
N GLU A 198 9.41 12.86 9.81
CA GLU A 198 10.24 13.61 10.77
C GLU A 198 9.39 14.14 11.94
N LEU A 199 8.28 14.80 11.64
CA LEU A 199 7.38 15.36 12.64
C LEU A 199 6.67 14.26 13.44
N MET A 200 6.38 13.11 12.83
CA MET A 200 5.89 11.92 13.54
C MET A 200 6.93 11.40 14.55
N GLN A 201 8.22 11.33 14.19
CA GLN A 201 9.27 10.95 15.14
C GLN A 201 9.38 11.93 16.31
N LEU A 202 9.34 13.24 16.04
CA LEU A 202 9.31 14.28 17.09
C LEU A 202 8.13 14.10 18.04
N TYR A 203 6.95 13.82 17.50
CA TYR A 203 5.75 13.56 18.29
C TYR A 203 5.94 12.38 19.25
N LEU A 204 6.56 11.31 18.75
CA LEU A 204 6.80 10.08 19.51
C LEU A 204 7.88 10.22 20.60
N MET A 205 8.82 11.16 20.45
CA MET A 205 9.87 11.40 21.43
C MET A 205 9.37 12.04 22.73
N GLN A 206 8.19 12.69 22.73
CA GLN A 206 7.59 13.34 23.90
C GLN A 206 8.47 14.44 24.55
N GLU A 207 9.30 15.12 23.75
CA GLU A 207 10.15 16.23 24.24
C GLU A 207 9.46 17.60 24.15
N HIS A 208 8.41 17.70 23.35
CA HIS A 208 7.65 18.94 23.14
C HIS A 208 6.15 18.70 23.26
N CYS A 209 5.40 19.78 23.42
CA CYS A 209 3.95 19.74 23.46
C CYS A 209 3.38 19.06 22.19
N SER A 210 2.52 18.05 22.36
CA SER A 210 1.88 17.31 21.26
C SER A 210 1.09 18.22 20.31
N ARG A 211 0.30 19.16 20.85
CA ARG A 211 -0.40 20.18 20.04
C ARG A 211 0.56 21.11 19.31
N GLY A 212 1.71 21.37 19.91
CA GLY A 212 2.80 22.09 19.28
C GLY A 212 3.25 21.38 18.00
N ILE A 213 3.58 20.10 18.10
CA ILE A 213 4.07 19.34 16.95
C ILE A 213 2.99 19.21 15.87
N LEU A 214 1.75 18.89 16.26
CA LEU A 214 0.60 18.76 15.33
C LEU A 214 0.33 20.06 14.58
N SER A 215 0.13 21.17 15.29
CA SER A 215 -0.16 22.47 14.66
C SER A 215 1.00 22.99 13.82
N GLN A 216 2.26 22.69 14.21
CA GLN A 216 3.42 23.07 13.41
C GLN A 216 3.36 22.49 12.01
N PHE A 217 2.91 21.24 11.89
CA PHE A 217 2.89 20.51 10.64
C PHE A 217 1.61 20.75 9.84
N LEU A 218 0.46 20.83 10.51
CA LEU A 218 -0.86 20.86 9.85
C LEU A 218 -1.41 22.27 9.64
N ASP A 219 -1.02 23.24 10.47
CA ASP A 219 -1.61 24.57 10.49
C ASP A 219 -0.67 25.64 9.91
N ALA A 220 -1.25 26.78 9.50
CA ALA A 220 -0.45 27.93 9.12
C ALA A 220 0.37 28.43 10.32
N ARG A 221 1.53 29.04 10.06
CA ARG A 221 2.43 29.57 11.11
C ARG A 221 1.73 30.53 12.08
N SER A 222 0.76 31.30 11.59
CA SER A 222 -0.06 32.21 12.39
C SER A 222 -0.99 31.51 13.39
N ASP A 223 -1.32 30.24 13.12
CA ASP A 223 -2.29 29.45 13.86
C ASP A 223 -1.62 28.35 14.70
N TRP A 224 -0.29 28.36 14.80
CA TRP A 224 0.45 27.44 15.66
C TRP A 224 0.03 27.60 17.11
N ARG A 225 -0.24 26.46 17.76
CA ARG A 225 -0.76 26.38 19.13
C ARG A 225 0.05 25.40 19.97
N TRP A 226 -0.20 25.42 21.26
CA TRP A 226 0.22 24.44 22.26
C TRP A 226 -0.90 24.36 23.32
N CYS A 227 -0.81 23.46 24.29
CA CYS A 227 -1.86 23.28 25.29
C CYS A 227 -2.04 24.56 26.14
N MET A 228 -3.16 25.26 25.96
CA MET A 228 -3.61 26.41 26.74
C MET A 228 -4.50 25.96 27.92
N GLU A 229 -5.03 26.90 28.70
CA GLU A 229 -5.86 26.64 29.89
C GLU A 229 -7.16 25.90 29.57
N GLU A 230 -7.76 26.18 28.42
CA GLU A 230 -8.99 25.55 27.92
C GLU A 230 -8.77 24.18 27.25
N ASP A 231 -7.52 23.77 27.05
CA ASP A 231 -7.18 22.52 26.36
C ASP A 231 -6.99 21.36 27.36
N GLN A 232 -7.34 20.15 26.92
CA GLN A 232 -6.93 18.92 27.60
C GLN A 232 -5.41 18.74 27.47
N LEU A 233 -4.66 18.90 28.56
CA LEU A 233 -3.20 18.87 28.54
C LEU A 233 -2.68 17.53 28.01
N CYS A 234 -1.70 17.58 27.10
CA CYS A 234 -1.00 16.39 26.63
C CYS A 234 -0.05 15.84 27.71
N GLY A 235 0.39 14.58 27.56
CA GLY A 235 1.25 13.89 28.53
C GLY A 235 2.58 14.58 28.85
N VAL A 236 3.04 15.51 28.01
CA VAL A 236 4.28 16.30 28.21
C VAL A 236 4.06 17.61 28.96
N CYS A 237 2.83 18.13 29.00
CA CYS A 237 2.52 19.44 29.58
C CYS A 237 1.96 19.28 31.00
N PRO A 238 2.76 19.52 32.06
CA PRO A 238 2.27 19.37 33.43
C PRO A 238 1.30 20.49 33.85
N ILE A 239 1.39 21.65 33.20
CA ILE A 239 0.55 22.82 33.40
C ILE A 239 0.22 23.45 32.03
N PRO A 240 -0.89 24.18 31.90
CA PRO A 240 -1.19 24.91 30.66
C PRO A 240 -0.16 26.01 30.40
N HIS A 241 0.08 26.29 29.13
CA HIS A 241 0.88 27.45 28.74
C HIS A 241 0.06 28.73 28.88
N THR A 242 0.69 29.78 29.40
CA THR A 242 0.04 31.08 29.65
C THR A 242 0.16 32.04 28.48
N GLU A 243 1.21 31.90 27.67
CA GLU A 243 1.44 32.71 26.49
C GLU A 243 1.04 31.97 25.22
N ARG A 244 0.72 32.70 24.16
CA ARG A 244 0.53 32.07 22.85
C ARG A 244 1.86 31.62 22.28
N ARG A 245 1.85 30.48 21.60
CA ARG A 245 3.05 29.96 20.94
C ARG A 245 3.59 30.98 19.91
N PRO A 246 4.89 31.33 19.96
CA PRO A 246 5.49 32.18 18.94
C PRO A 246 5.51 31.50 17.56
N PRO A 247 5.20 32.22 16.46
CA PRO A 247 5.22 31.67 15.10
C PRO A 247 6.64 31.39 14.56
N THR A 248 7.66 31.79 15.32
CA THR A 248 9.08 31.57 15.03
C THR A 248 9.65 30.33 15.70
N LEU A 249 8.94 29.73 16.66
CA LEU A 249 9.41 28.57 17.41
C LEU A 249 9.10 27.28 16.66
N GLU A 250 10.10 26.74 15.97
CA GLU A 250 10.04 25.46 15.26
C GLU A 250 10.75 24.34 16.02
N PHE A 251 10.07 23.20 16.12
CA PHE A 251 10.66 21.93 16.58
C PHE A 251 11.21 21.16 15.39
N ARG A 252 12.40 20.58 15.52
CA ARG A 252 13.08 19.79 14.47
C ARG A 252 13.87 18.66 15.10
N LEU A 253 14.06 17.56 14.37
CA LEU A 253 15.00 16.53 14.81
C LEU A 253 16.43 17.07 14.74
N PRO A 254 17.35 16.58 15.61
CA PRO A 254 18.77 16.84 15.45
C PRO A 254 19.22 16.42 14.04
N PRO A 255 19.95 17.27 13.31
CA PRO A 255 20.43 16.92 11.98
C PRO A 255 21.40 15.74 12.06
N PRO A 256 21.48 14.90 11.00
CA PRO A 256 22.49 13.85 10.93
C PRO A 256 23.90 14.46 11.06
N PRO A 257 24.85 13.74 11.70
CA PRO A 257 26.24 14.17 11.73
C PRO A 257 26.75 14.35 10.29
N PRO A 258 27.59 15.37 10.03
CA PRO A 258 28.15 15.58 8.70
C PRO A 258 28.96 14.35 8.28
N GLU A 259 28.72 13.86 7.05
CA GLU A 259 29.53 12.81 6.44
C GLU A 259 30.98 13.29 6.38
N ASN A 260 31.89 12.53 7.01
CA ASN A 260 33.31 12.85 7.02
C ASN A 260 33.83 12.93 5.57
N ALA A 261 34.24 14.14 5.17
CA ALA A 261 35.04 14.36 3.99
C ALA A 261 36.40 13.66 4.16
N SER A 262 36.63 12.58 3.42
CA SER A 262 37.97 12.14 3.07
C SER A 262 38.39 12.83 1.78
N HIS A 263 39.42 13.68 1.87
CA HIS A 263 40.15 14.28 0.77
C HIS A 263 40.65 13.23 -0.24
N ASP A 264 40.49 13.49 -1.54
CA ASP A 264 41.58 14.04 -2.37
C ASP A 264 41.01 14.60 -3.68
N GLY A 265 41.53 15.76 -4.09
CA GLY A 265 40.96 16.61 -5.12
C GLY A 265 41.31 16.22 -6.57
N ASP A 266 40.48 16.69 -7.49
CA ASP A 266 40.96 17.47 -8.64
C ASP A 266 39.79 18.27 -9.24
N ASP A 267 40.11 19.49 -9.68
CA ASP A 267 39.21 20.54 -10.13
C ASP A 267 38.39 20.17 -11.38
N ASN A 268 37.07 20.42 -11.36
CA ASN A 268 36.46 21.28 -12.38
C ASN A 268 35.02 21.72 -12.07
N ASP A 269 34.76 22.94 -12.53
CA ASP A 269 33.59 23.81 -12.43
C ASP A 269 32.24 23.21 -12.89
N GLY A 270 31.14 23.73 -12.34
CA GLY A 270 29.81 23.67 -12.97
C GLY A 270 28.67 22.99 -12.20
N GLY A 271 28.03 23.72 -11.28
CA GLY A 271 26.58 23.63 -10.99
C GLY A 271 25.99 22.27 -10.61
N ALA A 272 26.20 21.83 -9.36
CA ALA A 272 25.47 20.70 -8.80
C ALA A 272 24.07 21.14 -8.34
N GLY A 273 23.09 20.90 -9.21
CA GLY A 273 21.67 21.02 -8.90
C GLY A 273 21.29 20.22 -7.67
N THR A 274 20.38 20.80 -6.90
CA THR A 274 19.56 20.13 -5.88
C THR A 274 18.89 18.91 -6.50
N GLY A 275 19.52 17.74 -6.36
CA GLY A 275 18.93 16.45 -6.71
C GLY A 275 17.64 16.23 -5.93
N PRO A 276 16.61 15.59 -6.53
CA PRO A 276 15.28 15.56 -5.99
C PRO A 276 15.29 14.83 -4.65
N ILE A 277 14.83 15.53 -3.62
CA ILE A 277 14.29 14.93 -2.40
C ILE A 277 13.38 13.80 -2.88
N ALA A 278 13.71 12.57 -2.48
CA ALA A 278 12.92 11.39 -2.79
C ALA A 278 11.45 11.75 -2.57
N SER A 279 10.67 11.63 -3.63
CA SER A 279 9.24 11.88 -3.65
C SER A 279 8.58 10.87 -2.72
N GLU A 280 8.55 11.15 -1.42
CA GLU A 280 7.69 10.47 -0.48
C GLU A 280 6.26 10.87 -0.83
N ILE A 281 5.52 9.83 -1.23
CA ILE A 281 4.22 9.87 -1.86
C ILE A 281 3.22 10.39 -0.83
N ILE A 282 2.75 11.62 -1.00
CA ILE A 282 1.41 11.97 -0.52
C ILE A 282 0.47 11.03 -1.29
N THR A 283 -0.24 10.15 -0.59
CA THR A 283 -1.28 9.32 -1.21
C THR A 283 -2.46 10.21 -1.55
N PHE A 284 -2.37 10.90 -2.68
CA PHE A 284 -3.45 11.74 -3.18
C PHE A 284 -4.63 10.85 -3.54
N THR A 285 -5.79 10.88 -2.90
CA THR A 285 -6.94 10.09 -3.39
C THR A 285 -7.71 10.81 -4.51
N GLY A 286 -7.05 11.74 -5.22
CA GLY A 286 -7.65 12.56 -6.27
C GLY A 286 -7.66 11.89 -7.65
N PRO A 287 -8.44 12.42 -8.62
CA PRO A 287 -8.51 11.87 -9.98
C PRO A 287 -7.15 11.75 -10.66
N THR A 288 -6.21 12.65 -10.36
CA THR A 288 -4.84 12.62 -10.90
C THR A 288 -4.01 11.46 -10.35
N GLU A 289 -4.21 11.07 -9.09
CA GLU A 289 -3.55 9.88 -8.53
C GLU A 289 -4.26 8.63 -8.99
N VAL A 290 -5.59 8.61 -9.12
CA VAL A 290 -6.28 7.49 -9.78
C VAL A 290 -5.73 7.33 -11.20
N LEU A 291 -5.49 8.43 -11.92
CA LEU A 291 -4.84 8.42 -13.23
C LEU A 291 -3.34 8.08 -13.14
N ARG A 292 -2.62 8.42 -12.07
CA ARG A 292 -1.21 8.07 -11.88
C ARG A 292 -1.06 6.60 -11.52
N GLN A 293 -1.89 6.09 -10.63
CA GLN A 293 -2.00 4.70 -10.26
C GLN A 293 -2.49 3.92 -11.47
N ALA A 294 -3.50 4.37 -12.20
CA ALA A 294 -3.88 3.78 -13.49
C ALA A 294 -2.71 3.81 -14.48
N LYS A 295 -1.96 4.91 -14.57
CA LYS A 295 -0.78 5.00 -15.45
C LYS A 295 0.35 4.07 -15.01
N VAL A 296 0.63 3.97 -13.71
CA VAL A 296 1.62 3.02 -13.17
C VAL A 296 1.14 1.61 -13.43
N CYS A 297 -0.14 1.31 -13.13
CA CYS A 297 -0.77 0.03 -13.43
C CYS A 297 -0.67 -0.30 -14.93
N ASP A 298 -0.96 0.65 -15.82
CA ASP A 298 -0.81 0.52 -17.28
C ASP A 298 0.65 0.30 -17.68
N GLU A 299 1.60 1.00 -17.05
CA GLU A 299 3.03 0.82 -17.29
C GLU A 299 3.51 -0.57 -16.82
N GLU A 300 3.07 -1.05 -15.65
CA GLU A 300 3.43 -2.36 -15.12
C GLU A 300 2.76 -3.50 -15.89
N LEU A 301 1.48 -3.35 -16.22
CA LEU A 301 0.72 -4.28 -17.03
C LEU A 301 1.28 -4.34 -18.46
N GLY A 302 1.67 -3.19 -19.02
CA GLY A 302 2.37 -3.10 -20.30
C GLY A 302 3.75 -3.74 -20.27
N ARG A 303 4.47 -3.69 -19.13
CA ARG A 303 5.71 -4.46 -18.95
C ARG A 303 5.45 -5.97 -18.98
N TYR A 304 4.42 -6.43 -18.27
CA TYR A 304 4.01 -7.83 -18.27
C TYR A 304 3.58 -8.31 -19.67
N GLU A 305 2.80 -7.51 -20.39
CA GLU A 305 2.38 -7.79 -21.77
C GLU A 305 3.59 -7.92 -22.71
N LYS A 306 4.54 -6.98 -22.63
CA LYS A 306 5.78 -7.01 -23.42
C LYS A 306 6.63 -8.25 -23.13
N ASP A 307 6.57 -8.76 -21.91
CA ASP A 307 7.31 -9.98 -21.52
C ASP A 307 6.68 -11.23 -22.10
N LEU A 308 5.36 -11.29 -22.10
CA LEU A 308 4.62 -12.32 -22.82
C LEU A 308 4.93 -12.26 -24.31
N GLU A 309 4.95 -11.07 -24.91
CA GLU A 309 5.25 -10.90 -26.33
C GLU A 309 6.67 -11.34 -26.67
N THR A 310 7.65 -11.00 -25.81
CA THR A 310 9.04 -11.44 -25.94
C THR A 310 9.18 -12.96 -25.92
N MET A 311 8.37 -13.63 -25.10
CA MET A 311 8.40 -15.08 -24.95
C MET A 311 7.45 -15.82 -25.90
N ARG A 312 6.78 -15.10 -26.80
CA ARG A 312 5.82 -15.68 -27.75
C ARG A 312 6.53 -16.67 -28.68
N GLY A 313 5.90 -17.84 -28.86
CA GLY A 313 6.46 -18.93 -29.67
C GLY A 313 7.47 -19.84 -28.93
N CYS A 314 7.74 -19.57 -27.65
CA CYS A 314 8.58 -20.41 -26.80
C CYS A 314 7.77 -21.24 -25.80
N CYS A 315 8.32 -22.37 -25.35
CA CYS A 315 7.71 -23.23 -24.36
C CYS A 315 8.09 -22.77 -22.94
N LEU A 316 7.22 -21.96 -22.35
CA LEU A 316 7.44 -21.40 -21.02
C LEU A 316 7.58 -22.46 -19.92
N TYR A 317 6.89 -23.59 -20.04
CA TYR A 317 7.05 -24.70 -19.11
C TYR A 317 8.48 -25.28 -19.13
N CYS A 318 9.00 -25.57 -20.33
CA CYS A 318 10.38 -26.04 -20.49
C CYS A 318 11.39 -24.99 -20.03
N ARG A 319 11.11 -23.70 -20.24
CA ARG A 319 11.95 -22.61 -19.76
C ARG A 319 12.06 -22.62 -18.23
N VAL A 320 10.95 -22.73 -17.50
CA VAL A 320 10.97 -22.80 -16.01
C VAL A 320 11.76 -24.01 -15.51
N GLU A 321 11.67 -25.15 -16.21
CA GLU A 321 12.43 -26.35 -15.85
C GLU A 321 13.90 -26.34 -16.30
N GLY A 322 14.38 -25.26 -16.92
CA GLY A 322 15.77 -25.17 -17.40
C GLY A 322 16.09 -26.10 -18.58
N ARG A 323 15.07 -26.49 -19.37
CA ARG A 323 15.20 -27.35 -20.56
C ARG A 323 15.20 -26.53 -21.85
N PRO A 324 15.63 -27.10 -23.00
CA PRO A 324 15.48 -26.44 -24.31
C PRO A 324 14.01 -26.05 -24.56
N PHE A 325 13.77 -24.78 -24.87
CA PHE A 325 12.43 -24.19 -24.88
C PHE A 325 12.08 -23.50 -26.21
N GLU A 326 12.92 -23.64 -27.24
CA GLU A 326 12.72 -23.10 -28.60
C GLU A 326 11.72 -23.95 -29.41
N HIS A 327 10.53 -24.14 -28.86
CA HIS A 327 9.40 -24.81 -29.52
C HIS A 327 8.09 -24.24 -29.00
N THR A 328 7.01 -24.36 -29.77
CA THR A 328 5.69 -23.94 -29.32
C THR A 328 5.17 -24.86 -28.22
N VAL A 329 4.27 -24.35 -27.39
CA VAL A 329 3.59 -25.12 -26.35
C VAL A 329 2.84 -26.33 -26.93
N THR A 330 2.28 -26.19 -28.13
CA THR A 330 1.64 -27.30 -28.85
C THR A 330 2.65 -28.36 -29.32
N ALA A 331 3.89 -28.01 -29.63
CA ALA A 331 4.94 -28.96 -30.00
C ALA A 331 5.65 -29.59 -28.79
N CYS A 332 5.33 -29.18 -27.56
CA CYS A 332 5.97 -29.70 -26.36
C CYS A 332 5.54 -31.15 -26.07
N ALA A 333 6.50 -32.06 -25.96
CA ALA A 333 6.26 -33.46 -25.60
C ALA A 333 5.55 -33.63 -24.24
N ARG A 334 5.71 -32.64 -23.34
CA ARG A 334 5.15 -32.66 -21.98
C ARG A 334 3.86 -31.86 -21.83
N ARG A 335 3.21 -31.49 -22.95
CA ARG A 335 1.98 -30.69 -22.92
C ARG A 335 0.84 -31.30 -22.12
N PHE A 336 0.80 -32.62 -22.05
CA PHE A 336 -0.24 -33.32 -21.31
C PHE A 336 -0.10 -33.19 -19.78
N ASP A 337 1.04 -32.74 -19.25
CA ASP A 337 1.24 -32.59 -17.80
C ASP A 337 0.32 -31.50 -17.23
N TRP A 338 0.46 -30.26 -17.72
CA TRP A 338 -0.39 -29.16 -17.28
C TRP A 338 -1.83 -29.26 -17.82
N ILE A 339 -2.03 -29.85 -19.01
CA ILE A 339 -3.38 -30.05 -19.57
C ILE A 339 -4.19 -30.95 -18.63
N ARG A 340 -3.65 -32.09 -18.20
CA ARG A 340 -4.33 -33.00 -17.26
C ARG A 340 -4.57 -32.33 -15.91
N ALA A 341 -3.57 -31.62 -15.38
CA ALA A 341 -3.70 -30.92 -14.11
C ALA A 341 -4.82 -29.85 -14.14
N LYS A 342 -4.87 -29.07 -15.23
CA LYS A 342 -5.92 -28.07 -15.48
C LYS A 342 -7.30 -28.73 -15.61
N THR A 343 -7.42 -29.77 -16.44
CA THR A 343 -8.69 -30.49 -16.63
C THR A 343 -9.20 -31.08 -15.32
N LYS A 344 -8.31 -31.60 -14.47
CA LYS A 344 -8.67 -32.12 -13.15
C LYS A 344 -9.20 -31.02 -12.22
N ALA A 345 -8.55 -29.85 -12.18
CA ALA A 345 -9.02 -28.71 -11.38
C ALA A 345 -10.39 -28.20 -11.86
N LEU A 346 -10.56 -28.04 -13.17
CA LEU A 346 -11.85 -27.65 -13.77
C LEU A 346 -12.98 -28.62 -13.41
N GLN A 347 -12.72 -29.93 -13.50
CA GLN A 347 -13.73 -30.94 -13.18
C GLN A 347 -14.09 -30.93 -11.69
N ASP A 348 -13.12 -30.77 -10.79
CA ASP A 348 -13.37 -30.68 -9.35
C ASP A 348 -14.21 -29.43 -8.99
N CYS A 349 -13.88 -28.27 -9.54
CA CYS A 349 -14.68 -27.05 -9.36
C CYS A 349 -16.12 -27.25 -9.86
N LYS A 350 -16.28 -27.82 -11.07
CA LYS A 350 -17.60 -28.11 -11.65
C LYS A 350 -18.41 -29.08 -10.78
N ASN A 351 -17.78 -30.12 -10.22
CA ASN A 351 -18.43 -31.06 -9.31
C ASN A 351 -18.89 -30.40 -8.01
N ARG A 352 -18.23 -29.32 -7.58
CA ARG A 352 -18.59 -28.51 -6.42
C ARG A 352 -19.55 -27.36 -6.74
N GLY A 353 -20.09 -27.30 -7.96
CA GLY A 353 -21.04 -26.27 -8.38
C GLY A 353 -20.46 -24.87 -8.51
N ARG A 354 -19.13 -24.73 -8.68
CA ARG A 354 -18.46 -23.44 -8.84
C ARG A 354 -17.60 -23.40 -10.11
N ASP A 355 -17.45 -22.20 -10.66
CA ASP A 355 -16.47 -21.96 -11.72
C ASP A 355 -15.04 -21.99 -11.12
N TRP A 356 -14.06 -22.42 -11.93
CA TRP A 356 -12.66 -22.47 -11.46
C TRP A 356 -12.05 -21.07 -11.28
N MET A 357 -12.55 -20.09 -12.03
CA MET A 357 -12.14 -18.69 -11.97
C MET A 357 -13.38 -17.81 -11.96
N ASP A 358 -13.27 -16.62 -11.37
CA ASP A 358 -14.34 -15.63 -11.41
C ASP A 358 -14.66 -15.21 -12.85
N ARG A 359 -15.97 -15.02 -13.11
CA ARG A 359 -16.41 -14.47 -14.38
C ARG A 359 -15.78 -13.10 -14.58
N PHE A 360 -15.39 -12.81 -15.82
CA PHE A 360 -14.83 -11.53 -16.24
C PHE A 360 -13.48 -11.16 -15.62
N ALA A 361 -12.92 -11.95 -14.69
CA ALA A 361 -11.60 -11.69 -14.12
C ALA A 361 -10.46 -11.95 -15.13
N VAL A 362 -10.61 -12.99 -15.95
CA VAL A 362 -9.66 -13.33 -17.02
C VAL A 362 -10.38 -13.93 -18.22
N CYS A 363 -9.75 -13.84 -19.39
CA CYS A 363 -10.19 -14.58 -20.56
C CYS A 363 -10.04 -16.10 -20.33
N TRP A 364 -11.12 -16.85 -20.51
CA TRP A 364 -11.12 -18.32 -20.32
C TRP A 364 -10.18 -19.09 -21.26
N THR A 365 -9.73 -18.46 -22.34
CA THR A 365 -8.88 -19.09 -23.36
C THR A 365 -7.40 -18.80 -23.11
N CYS A 366 -7.01 -17.53 -22.94
CA CYS A 366 -5.60 -17.15 -22.73
C CYS A 366 -5.24 -16.80 -21.30
N PHE A 367 -6.20 -16.77 -20.37
CA PHE A 367 -6.02 -16.46 -18.95
C PHE A 367 -5.49 -15.05 -18.69
N GLN A 368 -5.61 -14.15 -19.65
CA GLN A 368 -5.18 -12.76 -19.48
C GLN A 368 -6.32 -11.92 -18.92
N PRO A 369 -6.01 -10.89 -18.10
CA PRO A 369 -7.00 -9.92 -17.64
C PRO A 369 -7.56 -9.12 -18.82
N GLN A 370 -8.71 -8.46 -18.61
CA GLN A 370 -9.45 -7.80 -19.70
C GLN A 370 -8.68 -6.67 -20.36
N GLU A 371 -7.83 -6.01 -19.59
CA GLU A 371 -6.95 -4.93 -20.03
C GLU A 371 -5.98 -5.41 -21.12
N ILE A 372 -5.60 -6.70 -21.11
CA ILE A 372 -4.75 -7.34 -22.13
C ILE A 372 -5.58 -8.11 -23.17
N CYS A 373 -6.68 -8.75 -22.75
CA CYS A 373 -7.51 -9.56 -23.63
C CYS A 373 -9.00 -9.30 -23.42
N ARG A 374 -9.57 -8.53 -24.35
CA ARG A 374 -11.00 -8.19 -24.38
C ARG A 374 -11.89 -9.26 -24.99
N SER A 375 -11.37 -10.43 -25.37
CA SER A 375 -12.20 -11.52 -25.92
C SER A 375 -13.29 -12.03 -24.96
N ALA A 376 -13.17 -11.73 -23.66
CA ALA A 376 -14.18 -12.08 -22.65
C ALA A 376 -15.12 -10.92 -22.29
N ASP A 377 -14.92 -9.74 -22.89
CA ASP A 377 -15.79 -8.58 -22.75
C ASP A 377 -16.99 -8.72 -23.71
N PRO A 378 -18.23 -8.86 -23.21
CA PRO A 378 -19.41 -9.03 -24.05
C PRO A 378 -19.75 -7.78 -24.88
N GLU A 379 -19.20 -6.61 -24.55
CA GLU A 379 -19.42 -5.35 -25.26
C GLU A 379 -18.35 -5.07 -26.32
N TYR A 380 -17.32 -5.91 -26.42
CA TYR A 380 -16.21 -5.70 -27.36
C TYR A 380 -16.54 -6.24 -28.77
N GLU A 381 -16.78 -5.34 -29.72
CA GLU A 381 -17.08 -5.66 -31.13
C GLU A 381 -15.82 -5.89 -32.01
N GLY A 382 -14.62 -5.94 -31.42
CA GLY A 382 -13.36 -6.09 -32.16
C GLY A 382 -12.94 -7.55 -32.42
N ASP A 383 -11.73 -7.73 -32.96
CA ASP A 383 -11.17 -9.08 -33.19
C ASP A 383 -11.03 -9.82 -31.86
N SER A 384 -11.77 -10.92 -31.72
CA SER A 384 -11.80 -11.76 -30.52
C SER A 384 -10.64 -12.76 -30.47
N SER A 385 -9.66 -12.67 -31.37
CA SER A 385 -8.48 -13.54 -31.38
C SER A 385 -7.57 -13.32 -30.15
N CYS A 386 -7.40 -14.35 -29.33
CA CYS A 386 -6.57 -14.26 -28.13
C CYS A 386 -5.07 -14.35 -28.48
N GLN A 387 -4.33 -13.26 -28.28
CA GLN A 387 -2.91 -13.18 -28.67
C GLN A 387 -1.94 -14.03 -27.84
N PHE A 388 -2.24 -14.26 -26.56
CA PHE A 388 -1.33 -14.92 -25.59
C PHE A 388 -1.81 -16.31 -25.17
N ARG A 389 -2.46 -17.02 -26.08
CA ARG A 389 -2.98 -18.37 -25.82
C ARG A 389 -1.86 -19.31 -25.34
N ASP A 390 -2.21 -20.17 -24.38
CA ASP A 390 -1.33 -21.22 -23.87
C ASP A 390 -0.02 -20.72 -23.23
N MET A 391 0.04 -19.49 -22.70
CA MET A 391 1.25 -18.97 -22.04
C MET A 391 1.18 -19.07 -20.51
N VAL A 392 0.10 -18.57 -19.91
CA VAL A 392 -0.02 -18.40 -18.45
C VAL A 392 -0.03 -19.73 -17.70
N ILE A 393 -0.87 -20.68 -18.12
CA ILE A 393 -1.02 -21.96 -17.40
C ILE A 393 0.25 -22.84 -17.49
N PRO A 394 0.87 -23.04 -18.66
CA PRO A 394 2.10 -23.84 -18.73
C PRO A 394 3.25 -23.22 -17.92
N LEU A 395 3.36 -21.88 -17.94
CA LEU A 395 4.32 -21.13 -17.14
C LEU A 395 4.08 -21.35 -15.65
N SER A 396 2.83 -21.13 -15.20
CA SER A 396 2.43 -21.27 -13.79
C SER A 396 2.56 -22.70 -13.29
N TYR A 397 2.25 -23.69 -14.14
CA TYR A 397 2.44 -25.10 -13.81
C TYR A 397 3.92 -25.42 -13.55
N GLY A 398 4.83 -24.85 -14.34
CA GLY A 398 6.28 -24.97 -14.15
C GLY A 398 6.74 -24.51 -12.76
N ALA A 399 6.10 -23.49 -12.18
CA ALA A 399 6.42 -22.99 -10.85
C ALA A 399 6.31 -24.06 -9.76
N PHE A 400 5.39 -25.01 -9.90
CA PHE A 400 5.22 -26.09 -8.91
C PHE A 400 6.29 -27.19 -9.03
N SER A 401 6.89 -27.34 -10.21
CA SER A 401 7.92 -28.36 -10.48
C SER A 401 9.34 -27.88 -10.15
N ARG A 402 9.51 -26.61 -9.76
CA ARG A 402 10.84 -26.03 -9.51
C ARG A 402 11.48 -26.52 -8.19
N PRO A 403 12.82 -26.67 -8.14
CA PRO A 403 13.53 -26.82 -6.87
C PRO A 403 13.28 -25.63 -5.95
N GLY A 404 13.12 -25.87 -4.64
CA GLY A 404 12.91 -24.80 -3.67
C GLY A 404 11.53 -24.12 -3.72
N ARG A 405 10.54 -24.71 -4.44
CA ARG A 405 9.19 -24.15 -4.60
C ARG A 405 8.56 -23.68 -3.29
N THR A 406 8.71 -24.41 -2.19
CA THR A 406 8.09 -24.08 -0.91
C THR A 406 8.59 -22.73 -0.41
N ARG A 407 9.91 -22.53 -0.44
CA ARG A 407 10.53 -21.25 -0.05
C ARG A 407 10.11 -20.12 -0.99
N TRP A 408 10.00 -20.43 -2.29
CA TRP A 408 9.59 -19.46 -3.30
C TRP A 408 8.14 -18.98 -3.09
N PHE A 409 7.19 -19.90 -2.91
CA PHE A 409 5.79 -19.55 -2.66
C PHE A 409 5.59 -18.86 -1.31
N LEU A 410 6.32 -19.27 -0.26
CA LEU A 410 6.27 -18.57 1.03
C LEU A 410 6.79 -17.14 0.90
N LYS A 411 7.89 -16.93 0.15
CA LYS A 411 8.45 -15.59 -0.08
C LYS A 411 7.50 -14.66 -0.84
N HIS A 412 6.85 -15.16 -1.89
CA HIS A 412 6.10 -14.30 -2.82
C HIS A 412 4.59 -14.24 -2.54
N PHE A 413 4.03 -15.27 -1.90
CA PHE A 413 2.59 -15.40 -1.70
C PHE A 413 2.20 -15.73 -0.26
N ASN A 414 3.17 -15.90 0.66
CA ASN A 414 2.95 -16.39 2.02
C ASN A 414 2.09 -17.67 2.08
N GLN A 415 2.21 -18.53 1.06
CA GLN A 415 1.49 -19.79 0.95
C GLN A 415 2.43 -20.93 0.58
N SER A 416 2.00 -22.16 0.86
CA SER A 416 2.69 -23.36 0.42
C SER A 416 1.69 -24.44 0.05
N PHE A 417 2.04 -25.29 -0.91
CA PHE A 417 1.14 -26.30 -1.46
C PHE A 417 1.74 -27.68 -1.32
N LYS A 418 0.98 -28.62 -0.73
CA LYS A 418 1.43 -30.00 -0.54
C LYS A 418 1.29 -30.80 -1.82
N THR A 419 0.20 -30.55 -2.57
CA THR A 419 -0.12 -31.29 -3.79
C THR A 419 -0.23 -30.36 -4.99
N CYS A 420 0.09 -30.89 -6.18
CA CYS A 420 -0.11 -30.15 -7.43
C CYS A 420 -1.58 -29.80 -7.65
N HIS A 421 -2.51 -30.65 -7.21
CA HIS A 421 -3.94 -30.40 -7.37
C HIS A 421 -4.43 -29.21 -6.55
N GLU A 422 -4.02 -29.12 -5.29
CA GLU A 422 -4.29 -27.98 -4.40
C GLU A 422 -3.78 -26.67 -5.00
N TYR A 423 -2.53 -26.68 -5.50
CA TYR A 423 -1.95 -25.54 -6.20
C TYR A 423 -2.75 -25.14 -7.45
N MET A 424 -3.17 -26.11 -8.26
CA MET A 424 -3.98 -25.83 -9.45
C MET A 424 -5.34 -25.23 -9.11
N LEU A 425 -5.97 -25.63 -8.00
CA LEU A 425 -7.20 -24.98 -7.53
C LEU A 425 -6.91 -23.52 -7.13
N TRP A 426 -5.85 -23.29 -6.37
CA TRP A 426 -5.45 -21.95 -5.93
C TRP A 426 -5.10 -21.00 -7.08
N LEU A 427 -4.53 -21.52 -8.18
CA LEU A 427 -4.24 -20.72 -9.38
C LEU A 427 -5.47 -20.05 -9.99
N GLY A 428 -6.67 -20.63 -9.80
CA GLY A 428 -7.92 -20.08 -10.29
C GLY A 428 -8.56 -19.03 -9.38
N ASN A 429 -8.08 -18.88 -8.14
CA ASN A 429 -8.61 -17.87 -7.22
C ASN A 429 -8.29 -16.45 -7.71
N SER A 430 -9.19 -15.54 -7.38
CA SER A 430 -9.12 -14.13 -7.72
C SER A 430 -7.89 -13.47 -7.09
N ALA A 431 -7.26 -12.62 -7.88
CA ALA A 431 -6.09 -11.86 -7.49
C ALA A 431 -6.13 -10.48 -8.15
N SER A 432 -5.14 -9.65 -7.84
CA SER A 432 -4.89 -8.41 -8.56
C SER A 432 -3.44 -8.40 -9.04
N LEU A 433 -3.25 -8.09 -10.32
CA LEU A 433 -1.95 -7.84 -10.92
C LEU A 433 -1.91 -6.36 -11.30
N CYS A 434 -1.10 -5.58 -10.58
CA CYS A 434 -0.94 -4.14 -10.83
C CYS A 434 -2.32 -3.44 -10.85
N GLY A 435 -3.14 -3.64 -9.82
CA GLY A 435 -4.48 -3.04 -9.71
C GLY A 435 -5.57 -3.65 -10.60
N SER A 436 -5.21 -4.38 -11.66
CA SER A 436 -6.17 -5.04 -12.56
C SER A 436 -6.64 -6.37 -11.96
N ARG A 437 -7.94 -6.65 -12.02
CA ARG A 437 -8.51 -7.92 -11.53
C ARG A 437 -8.02 -9.07 -12.42
N CYS A 438 -7.52 -10.14 -11.81
CA CYS A 438 -7.00 -11.30 -12.52
C CYS A 438 -7.15 -12.59 -11.68
N ALA A 439 -6.45 -13.66 -12.09
CA ALA A 439 -6.31 -14.88 -11.29
C ALA A 439 -4.88 -14.99 -10.72
N ASN A 440 -4.68 -15.79 -9.67
CA ASN A 440 -3.35 -16.06 -9.11
C ASN A 440 -2.34 -16.57 -10.14
N ALA A 441 -2.81 -17.27 -11.19
CA ALA A 441 -1.97 -17.69 -12.31
C ALA A 441 -1.26 -16.52 -13.01
N ASN A 442 -1.89 -15.34 -13.10
CA ASN A 442 -1.26 -14.16 -13.68
C ASN A 442 -0.13 -13.62 -12.81
N CYS A 443 -0.34 -13.57 -11.49
CA CYS A 443 0.67 -13.11 -10.54
C CYS A 443 1.90 -14.03 -10.53
N VAL A 444 1.67 -15.36 -10.56
CA VAL A 444 2.76 -16.34 -10.70
C VAL A 444 3.50 -16.14 -12.03
N ALA A 445 2.76 -16.00 -13.14
CA ALA A 445 3.36 -15.77 -14.45
C ALA A 445 4.22 -14.49 -14.49
N ALA A 446 3.73 -13.39 -13.92
CA ALA A 446 4.44 -12.11 -13.91
C ALA A 446 5.78 -12.20 -13.15
N LEU A 447 5.79 -12.83 -11.97
CA LEU A 447 7.01 -13.03 -11.19
C LEU A 447 8.04 -13.88 -11.93
N LEU A 448 7.60 -14.97 -12.58
CA LEU A 448 8.49 -15.84 -13.35
C LEU A 448 9.13 -15.13 -14.55
N LEU A 449 8.35 -14.34 -15.27
CA LEU A 449 8.85 -13.56 -16.40
C LEU A 449 9.87 -12.52 -15.94
N ALA A 450 9.65 -11.89 -14.78
CA ALA A 450 10.61 -10.99 -14.17
C ALA A 450 11.93 -11.68 -13.77
N GLU A 451 11.88 -12.90 -13.24
CA GLU A 451 13.07 -13.72 -12.92
C GLU A 451 13.92 -13.98 -14.18
N PHE A 452 13.29 -14.33 -15.30
CA PHE A 452 14.00 -14.58 -16.56
C PHE A 452 14.79 -13.38 -17.07
N LYS A 453 14.35 -12.15 -16.74
CA LYS A 453 15.09 -10.93 -17.08
C LYS A 453 16.30 -10.69 -16.18
N GLN A 454 16.20 -10.96 -14.88
CA GLN A 454 17.29 -10.74 -13.94
C GLN A 454 18.48 -11.69 -14.21
N GLU A 455 18.19 -12.93 -14.62
CA GLU A 455 19.22 -13.88 -15.09
C GLU A 455 20.01 -13.38 -16.31
N ARG A 456 19.45 -12.45 -17.10
CA ARG A 456 20.15 -11.81 -18.23
C ARG A 456 21.13 -10.73 -17.80
N VAL A 457 20.80 -9.97 -16.76
CA VAL A 457 21.65 -8.87 -16.25
C VAL A 457 22.84 -9.43 -15.49
N TYR A 458 22.63 -10.45 -14.65
CA TYR A 458 23.71 -11.10 -13.90
C TYR A 458 24.73 -11.83 -14.78
N ASN A 459 24.29 -12.41 -15.90
CA ASN A 459 25.19 -13.05 -16.88
C ASN A 459 25.92 -12.03 -17.79
N TRP A 460 25.45 -10.78 -17.85
CA TRP A 460 26.11 -9.69 -18.58
C TRP A 460 27.32 -9.15 -17.81
N ASP A 461 27.20 -8.97 -16.48
CA ASP A 461 28.28 -8.41 -15.65
C ASP A 461 29.39 -9.43 -15.32
N ASN A 462 29.09 -10.73 -15.31
CA ASN A 462 30.06 -11.80 -14.97
C ASN A 462 30.77 -12.46 -16.16
N SER A 463 30.54 -12.02 -17.40
CA SER A 463 31.18 -12.61 -18.59
C SER A 463 32.21 -11.69 -19.25
N GLY A 464 33.21 -11.29 -18.47
CA GLY A 464 34.53 -10.95 -18.99
C GLY A 464 35.11 -12.18 -19.71
N GLY A 465 35.00 -12.19 -21.04
CA GLY A 465 35.74 -13.04 -21.98
C GLY A 465 35.74 -14.56 -21.75
N ILE A 466 35.06 -15.32 -22.60
CA ILE A 466 35.60 -16.51 -23.33
C ILE A 466 34.55 -17.03 -24.32
N LYS A 467 35.07 -17.50 -25.46
CA LYS A 467 34.38 -17.85 -26.70
C LYS A 467 33.59 -19.16 -26.59
N ASN A 468 32.28 -19.09 -26.82
CA ASN A 468 31.57 -20.02 -27.71
C ASN A 468 30.22 -19.39 -28.09
N LYS A 469 30.15 -18.72 -29.25
CA LYS A 469 28.97 -18.00 -29.71
C LYS A 469 28.57 -18.51 -31.10
N GLY A 470 27.74 -19.54 -31.12
CA GLY A 470 26.91 -19.90 -32.27
C GLY A 470 25.44 -19.71 -31.90
N ASN A 471 24.75 -18.84 -32.65
CA ASN A 471 23.29 -18.73 -32.76
C ASN A 471 22.41 -18.14 -31.64
N MET A 472 22.95 -17.47 -30.62
CA MET A 472 22.11 -16.70 -29.66
C MET A 472 22.24 -15.17 -29.76
N ARG A 473 23.09 -14.66 -30.69
CA ARG A 473 23.44 -13.23 -30.80
C ARG A 473 22.55 -12.40 -31.75
N GLU A 474 21.78 -13.03 -32.64
CA GLU A 474 21.19 -12.31 -33.78
C GLU A 474 19.75 -11.82 -33.61
N ARG A 475 18.99 -12.31 -32.61
CA ARG A 475 17.58 -11.89 -32.47
C ARG A 475 17.38 -10.63 -31.63
N TRP A 476 18.26 -10.38 -30.65
CA TRP A 476 18.22 -9.17 -29.82
C TRP A 476 18.96 -7.96 -30.42
N SER A 477 19.82 -8.18 -31.43
CA SER A 477 20.56 -7.12 -32.12
C SER A 477 19.77 -6.47 -33.28
N ARG A 478 18.73 -7.14 -33.80
CA ARG A 478 17.94 -6.66 -34.97
C ARG A 478 16.75 -5.78 -34.66
N VAL A 479 16.39 -5.57 -33.39
CA VAL A 479 15.19 -4.80 -32.99
C VAL A 479 15.50 -3.33 -32.68
N ILE A 480 16.78 -2.94 -32.57
CA ILE A 480 17.19 -1.57 -32.21
C ILE A 480 17.60 -0.73 -33.44
N SER A 481 17.61 -1.30 -34.65
CA SER A 481 17.97 -0.58 -35.88
C SER A 481 16.96 -0.79 -37.00
N SER A 482 15.76 -0.22 -36.86
CA SER A 482 14.92 0.11 -38.01
C SER A 482 14.05 1.32 -37.70
N PRO A 483 14.25 2.47 -38.37
CA PRO A 483 13.36 3.61 -38.26
C PRO A 483 12.05 3.30 -39.00
N VAL A 484 10.93 3.48 -38.29
CA VAL A 484 9.57 3.46 -38.84
C VAL A 484 9.45 4.60 -39.85
N LYS A 485 9.20 4.28 -41.14
CA LYS A 485 8.76 5.28 -42.13
C LYS A 485 7.23 5.45 -42.05
N PRO A 486 6.71 6.68 -42.08
CA PRO A 486 5.28 6.92 -42.15
C PRO A 486 4.78 6.75 -43.60
N GLY A 487 3.82 5.84 -43.80
CA GLY A 487 3.15 5.62 -45.08
C GLY A 487 1.71 6.12 -45.03
N ILE A 488 1.49 7.31 -45.59
CA ILE A 488 0.18 7.86 -45.97
C ILE A 488 -0.25 7.25 -47.31
N LYS A 489 -1.49 6.78 -47.42
CA LYS A 489 -2.37 6.77 -48.62
C LYS A 489 -3.81 6.75 -48.07
N LYS A 490 -4.75 7.68 -48.28
CA LYS A 490 -5.29 8.38 -49.47
C LYS A 490 -5.57 7.49 -50.68
N GLU A 491 -6.88 7.43 -50.96
CA GLU A 491 -7.66 6.74 -51.99
C GLU A 491 -7.91 5.25 -51.81
#